data_AF-A0A7L4QM19-F1
#
_entry.id   AF-A0A7L4QM19-F1
#
_cell.length_a   1.000
_cell.length_b   1.000
_cell.length_c   1.000
_cell.angle_alpha   90.00
_cell.angle_beta   90.00
_cell.angle_gamma   90.00
#
_symmetry.space_group_name_H-M   'P 1'
#
loop_
_entity.id
_entity.type
_entity.pdbx_description
1 polymer ?
#
loop_
_entity_poly.entity_id
_entity_poly.type
_entity_poly.pdbx_seq_one_letter_code
_entity_poly.pdbx_strand_id
1 'polypeptide(L)'
;MDVGIVSYGAYIPRYRIAPQEIGKVWGTDGEALSRGLLIFSKSVPSPDEDVITISVEAARNMMKRVNIDPQEIGAIYVGSESHPYAVKPSGTIVAEAIEASPNLTVADFEFACKAGTAAIQTCMGLVGSGMVKYGVAIGADTSQGAPGDPLEYSASAGGAAFLIGSQKLIAKINHTSSYTTDTPDFWRREGQPYPSHEGRFTGEPAYFKHIIANAKSLMEMAKSKPEDYDYAVFHQPNGKFPLRVAKQLGFTEDQIEVGLLTPFIGNTYSGCVPLGLSAILDVAKPNERIMAMAYGSGAGADGFDITVTPGIKRIRKTAAPTVRELVENKKFIDYATYAKFRGKILMKGVI
;
A
#
# COMPACT_ATOMS: atom_id res chain seq x y z
N MET A 1 -21.63 -0.44 -16.27
CA MET A 1 -20.45 -1.01 -16.94
C MET A 1 -19.63 -1.70 -15.87
N ASP A 2 -19.14 -2.92 -16.09
CA ASP A 2 -18.23 -3.55 -15.12
C ASP A 2 -16.90 -2.80 -15.09
N VAL A 3 -16.36 -2.57 -13.90
CA VAL A 3 -15.07 -1.92 -13.68
C VAL A 3 -14.22 -2.79 -12.77
N GLY A 4 -12.92 -2.84 -13.04
CA GLY A 4 -12.02 -3.59 -12.19
C GLY A 4 -10.58 -3.49 -12.61
N ILE A 5 -9.78 -4.39 -12.07
CA ILE A 5 -8.34 -4.46 -12.30
C ILE A 5 -8.10 -5.22 -13.60
N VAL A 6 -7.28 -4.65 -14.48
CA VAL A 6 -6.82 -5.23 -15.74
C VAL A 6 -5.40 -5.78 -15.60
N SER A 7 -4.56 -5.08 -14.82
CA SER A 7 -3.20 -5.48 -14.50
C SER A 7 -2.77 -4.87 -13.17
N TYR A 8 -1.72 -5.40 -12.57
CA TYR A 8 -1.11 -4.88 -11.36
C TYR A 8 0.40 -5.10 -11.39
N GLY A 9 1.14 -4.32 -10.60
CA GLY A 9 2.57 -4.47 -10.41
C GLY A 9 2.98 -3.95 -9.04
N ALA A 10 4.05 -4.53 -8.50
CA ALA A 10 4.56 -4.21 -7.18
C ALA A 10 6.04 -3.89 -7.25
N TYR A 11 6.52 -3.15 -6.25
CA TYR A 11 7.93 -2.93 -6.00
C TYR A 11 8.21 -2.82 -4.50
N ILE A 12 9.27 -3.48 -4.04
CA ILE A 12 9.77 -3.40 -2.68
C ILE A 12 11.29 -3.24 -2.78
N PRO A 13 11.89 -2.19 -2.20
CA PRO A 13 13.34 -2.02 -2.18
C PRO A 13 14.05 -3.23 -1.62
N ARG A 14 15.32 -3.47 -1.98
CA ARG A 14 16.02 -4.69 -1.56
C ARG A 14 16.56 -4.66 -0.13
N TYR A 15 16.83 -3.48 0.44
CA TYR A 15 17.47 -3.43 1.76
C TYR A 15 16.48 -3.72 2.89
N ARG A 16 16.96 -4.37 3.96
CA ARG A 16 16.17 -4.68 5.16
C ARG A 16 16.93 -4.32 6.42
N ILE A 17 16.23 -3.84 7.43
CA ILE A 17 16.78 -3.73 8.80
C ILE A 17 15.92 -4.57 9.75
N ALA A 18 16.59 -5.27 10.66
CA ALA A 18 15.95 -6.08 11.69
C ALA A 18 15.71 -5.24 12.97
N PRO A 19 14.62 -5.48 13.73
CA PRO A 19 14.33 -4.78 14.99
C PRO A 19 15.50 -4.76 15.99
N GLN A 20 16.31 -5.82 16.01
CA GLN A 20 17.46 -5.98 16.88
C GLN A 20 18.54 -4.94 16.59
N GLU A 21 18.73 -4.57 15.32
CA GLU A 21 19.69 -3.53 14.92
C GLU A 21 19.24 -2.15 15.43
N ILE A 22 17.94 -1.87 15.40
CA ILE A 22 17.36 -0.63 15.95
C ILE A 22 17.47 -0.62 17.48
N GLY A 23 17.11 -1.74 18.13
CA GLY A 23 17.13 -1.85 19.59
C GLY A 23 18.53 -1.71 20.20
N LYS A 24 19.56 -2.25 19.54
CA LYS A 24 20.97 -2.10 19.95
C LYS A 24 21.38 -0.64 20.12
N VAL A 25 20.91 0.26 19.25
CA VAL A 25 21.29 1.69 19.29
C VAL A 25 20.52 2.45 20.37
N TRP A 26 19.24 2.13 20.57
CA TRP A 26 18.39 2.82 21.54
C TRP A 26 18.40 2.24 22.95
N GLY A 27 19.18 1.19 23.19
CA GLY A 27 19.19 0.50 24.49
C GLY A 27 17.86 -0.18 24.81
N THR A 28 17.12 -0.62 23.79
CA THR A 28 15.82 -1.29 23.95
C THR A 28 15.90 -2.77 23.55
N ASP A 29 14.99 -3.59 24.09
CA ASP A 29 14.88 -4.99 23.71
C ASP A 29 14.19 -5.12 22.33
N GLY A 30 15.01 -5.12 21.27
CA GLY A 30 14.56 -5.27 19.90
C GLY A 30 13.85 -6.61 19.63
N GLU A 31 14.16 -7.67 20.38
CA GLU A 31 13.48 -8.96 20.27
C GLU A 31 12.08 -8.91 20.89
N ALA A 32 11.94 -8.25 22.05
CA ALA A 32 10.63 -8.00 22.65
C ALA A 32 9.76 -7.11 21.76
N LEU A 33 10.33 -6.08 21.14
CA LEU A 33 9.62 -5.23 20.18
C LEU A 33 9.21 -5.99 18.91
N SER A 34 10.10 -6.82 18.37
CA SER A 34 9.81 -7.74 17.26
C SER A 34 8.59 -8.62 17.54
N ARG A 35 8.57 -9.32 18.69
CA ARG A 35 7.40 -10.12 19.13
C ARG A 35 6.19 -9.26 19.47
N GLY A 36 6.41 -8.07 20.01
CA GLY A 36 5.40 -7.10 20.44
C GLY A 36 4.60 -6.54 19.27
N LEU A 37 5.26 -6.25 18.16
CA LEU A 37 4.67 -5.71 16.94
C LEU A 37 4.38 -6.77 15.87
N LEU A 38 4.94 -7.98 16.02
CA LEU A 38 4.99 -9.01 14.99
C LEU A 38 5.66 -8.48 13.71
N ILE A 39 6.86 -7.94 13.86
CA ILE A 39 7.69 -7.43 12.77
C ILE A 39 9.09 -8.02 12.92
N PHE A 40 9.54 -8.79 11.93
CA PHE A 40 10.84 -9.45 11.93
C PHE A 40 11.89 -8.68 11.11
N SER A 41 11.43 -7.91 10.13
CA SER A 41 12.25 -6.96 9.39
C SER A 41 11.37 -5.92 8.72
N LYS A 42 11.96 -4.78 8.36
CA LYS A 42 11.33 -3.77 7.51
C LYS A 42 12.18 -3.43 6.30
N SER A 43 11.54 -3.04 5.19
CA SER A 43 12.25 -2.56 4.01
C SER A 43 12.85 -1.18 4.22
N VAL A 44 13.98 -0.95 3.55
CA VAL A 44 14.71 0.32 3.53
C VAL A 44 14.99 0.64 2.06
N PRO A 45 14.58 1.82 1.56
CA PRO A 45 14.98 2.26 0.23
C PRO A 45 16.49 2.57 0.21
N SER A 46 17.14 2.28 -0.91
CA SER A 46 18.47 2.78 -1.24
C SER A 46 18.47 4.33 -1.26
N PRO A 47 19.61 5.01 -1.10
CA PRO A 47 19.67 6.48 -1.17
C PRO A 47 19.21 7.10 -2.50
N ASP A 48 19.18 6.29 -3.57
CA ASP A 48 18.70 6.63 -4.91
C ASP A 48 17.28 6.09 -5.20
N GLU A 49 16.58 5.60 -4.18
CA GLU A 49 15.17 5.18 -4.27
C GLU A 49 14.25 6.11 -3.46
N ASP A 50 13.18 6.57 -4.10
CA ASP A 50 12.13 7.38 -3.49
C ASP A 50 10.73 6.91 -3.93
N VAL A 51 9.68 7.64 -3.55
CA VAL A 51 8.30 7.30 -3.92
C VAL A 51 8.11 7.28 -5.44
N ILE A 52 8.79 8.15 -6.18
CA ILE A 52 8.66 8.25 -7.63
C ILE A 52 9.30 7.01 -8.26
N THR A 53 10.52 6.64 -7.87
CA THR A 53 11.19 5.45 -8.45
C THR A 53 10.43 4.17 -8.11
N ILE A 54 9.92 4.04 -6.87
CA ILE A 54 9.06 2.92 -6.45
C ILE A 54 7.79 2.88 -7.29
N SER A 55 7.14 4.02 -7.51
CA SER A 55 5.93 4.12 -8.33
C SER A 55 6.18 3.75 -9.79
N VAL A 56 7.30 4.22 -10.36
CA VAL A 56 7.73 3.90 -11.72
C VAL A 56 7.98 2.40 -11.88
N GLU A 57 8.70 1.76 -10.95
CA GLU A 57 8.97 0.33 -11.04
C GLU A 57 7.71 -0.51 -10.85
N ALA A 58 6.80 -0.13 -9.94
CA ALA A 58 5.50 -0.77 -9.80
C ALA A 58 4.66 -0.64 -11.09
N ALA A 59 4.60 0.56 -11.69
CA ALA A 59 3.87 0.81 -12.93
C ALA A 59 4.49 0.08 -14.14
N ARG A 60 5.83 0.03 -14.24
CA ARG A 60 6.52 -0.78 -15.27
C ARG A 60 6.22 -2.27 -15.11
N ASN A 61 6.24 -2.78 -13.89
CA ASN A 61 5.88 -4.18 -13.61
C ASN A 61 4.41 -4.46 -13.96
N MET A 62 3.50 -3.52 -13.71
CA MET A 62 2.11 -3.58 -14.13
C MET A 62 1.98 -3.63 -15.66
N MET A 63 2.72 -2.79 -16.38
CA MET A 63 2.74 -2.76 -17.84
C MET A 63 3.33 -4.05 -18.43
N LYS A 64 4.39 -4.63 -17.84
CA LYS A 64 4.97 -5.91 -18.30
C LYS A 64 3.96 -7.07 -18.29
N ARG A 65 2.99 -7.08 -17.36
CA ARG A 65 2.00 -8.17 -17.24
C ARG A 65 0.88 -8.12 -18.29
N VAL A 66 0.69 -7.02 -19.01
CA VAL A 66 -0.36 -6.84 -20.02
C VAL A 66 0.22 -6.27 -21.31
N ASN A 67 -0.47 -6.39 -22.44
CA ASN A 67 -0.09 -5.70 -23.67
C ASN A 67 -1.14 -4.63 -23.97
N ILE A 68 -0.86 -3.39 -23.51
CA ILE A 68 -1.64 -2.20 -23.85
C ILE A 68 -0.69 -1.12 -24.36
N ASP A 69 -1.21 -0.23 -25.18
CA ASP A 69 -0.52 1.00 -25.52
C ASP A 69 -0.56 1.96 -24.32
N PRO A 70 0.59 2.43 -23.80
CA PRO A 70 0.64 3.40 -22.72
C PRO A 70 -0.21 4.65 -22.96
N GLN A 71 -0.37 5.09 -24.22
CA GLN A 71 -1.18 6.26 -24.60
C GLN A 71 -2.68 6.06 -24.39
N GLU A 72 -3.13 4.83 -24.12
CA GLU A 72 -4.53 4.55 -23.75
C GLU A 72 -4.83 4.82 -22.26
N ILE A 73 -3.81 5.12 -21.46
CA ILE A 73 -3.96 5.53 -20.06
C ILE A 73 -4.37 7.00 -20.03
N GLY A 74 -5.61 7.27 -19.62
CA GLY A 74 -6.14 8.63 -19.54
C GLY A 74 -6.03 9.28 -18.16
N ALA A 75 -5.57 8.54 -17.14
CA ALA A 75 -5.37 9.07 -15.79
C ALA A 75 -4.25 8.33 -15.04
N ILE A 76 -3.40 9.06 -14.31
CA ILE A 76 -2.44 8.50 -13.35
C ILE A 76 -2.56 9.25 -12.01
N TYR A 77 -2.84 8.49 -10.95
CA TYR A 77 -2.94 9.02 -9.58
C TYR A 77 -1.97 8.30 -8.65
N VAL A 78 -1.14 9.08 -7.94
CA VAL A 78 -0.14 8.57 -6.99
C VAL A 78 -0.52 8.96 -5.58
N GLY A 79 -0.89 8.00 -4.76
CA GLY A 79 -1.15 8.19 -3.34
C GLY A 79 0.10 7.93 -2.50
N SER A 80 0.51 8.94 -1.74
CA SER A 80 1.66 8.89 -0.82
C SER A 80 1.53 9.94 0.28
N GLU A 81 2.31 9.80 1.35
CA GLU A 81 2.57 10.88 2.33
C GLU A 81 4.04 11.33 2.34
N SER A 82 4.82 10.81 1.40
CA SER A 82 6.25 11.02 1.25
C SER A 82 6.64 11.42 -0.17
N HIS A 83 5.75 12.17 -0.85
CA HIS A 83 6.05 12.81 -2.13
C HIS A 83 7.40 13.57 -2.06
N PRO A 84 8.35 13.32 -2.99
CA PRO A 84 9.69 13.92 -2.90
C PRO A 84 9.70 15.44 -3.06
N TYR A 85 8.69 16.00 -3.72
CA TYR A 85 8.51 17.43 -3.90
C TYR A 85 7.24 17.88 -3.19
N ALA A 86 7.32 18.99 -2.45
CA ALA A 86 6.15 19.63 -1.87
C ALA A 86 5.20 20.21 -2.95
N VAL A 87 5.75 20.73 -4.06
CA VAL A 87 4.99 21.40 -5.13
C VAL A 87 5.48 20.97 -6.51
N LYS A 88 5.49 19.66 -6.78
CA LYS A 88 5.65 19.09 -8.12
C LYS A 88 5.11 17.65 -8.13
N PRO A 89 4.06 17.33 -8.92
CA PRO A 89 3.42 16.03 -8.79
C PRO A 89 4.33 14.88 -9.24
N SER A 90 4.51 13.89 -8.37
CA SER A 90 5.13 12.59 -8.63
C SER A 90 4.53 11.93 -9.86
N GLY A 91 3.20 11.97 -10.00
CA GLY A 91 2.50 11.38 -11.14
C GLY A 91 2.94 11.89 -12.51
N THR A 92 3.44 13.14 -12.61
CA THR A 92 3.94 13.67 -13.90
C THR A 92 5.21 12.97 -14.35
N ILE A 93 6.10 12.63 -13.40
CA ILE A 93 7.32 11.89 -13.70
C ILE A 93 6.97 10.44 -14.02
N VAL A 94 6.02 9.84 -13.29
CA VAL A 94 5.56 8.49 -13.57
C VAL A 94 4.98 8.38 -14.98
N ALA A 95 4.14 9.34 -15.39
CA ALA A 95 3.53 9.40 -16.72
C ALA A 95 4.57 9.39 -17.85
N GLU A 96 5.59 10.24 -17.74
CA GLU A 96 6.72 10.28 -18.67
C GLU A 96 7.51 8.95 -18.66
N ALA A 97 7.82 8.43 -17.47
CA ALA A 97 8.67 7.25 -17.32
C ALA A 97 8.06 5.93 -17.81
N ILE A 98 6.73 5.89 -17.98
CA ILE A 98 5.99 4.76 -18.58
C ILE A 98 5.43 5.09 -19.97
N GLU A 99 5.80 6.24 -20.54
CA GLU A 99 5.42 6.69 -21.88
C GLU A 99 3.91 6.90 -22.08
N ALA A 100 3.18 7.26 -21.02
CA ALA A 100 1.73 7.54 -21.09
C ALA A 100 1.40 9.00 -21.48
N SER A 101 2.35 9.92 -21.32
CA SER A 101 2.23 11.33 -21.73
C SER A 101 2.00 11.48 -23.24
N PRO A 102 1.23 12.47 -23.72
CA PRO A 102 0.78 13.66 -22.98
C PRO A 102 -0.71 13.71 -22.65
N ASN A 103 -1.53 12.77 -23.15
CA ASN A 103 -3.00 12.90 -23.15
C ASN A 103 -3.67 12.21 -21.95
N LEU A 104 -3.39 12.71 -20.74
CA LEU A 104 -3.92 12.15 -19.50
C LEU A 104 -4.07 13.21 -18.40
N THR A 105 -4.94 12.94 -17.43
CA THR A 105 -4.98 13.69 -16.17
C THR A 105 -4.05 13.09 -15.14
N VAL A 106 -3.45 13.93 -14.30
CA VAL A 106 -2.52 13.54 -13.26
C VAL A 106 -2.81 14.31 -11.97
N ALA A 107 -2.77 13.62 -10.84
CA ALA A 107 -2.75 14.24 -9.53
C ALA A 107 -2.03 13.35 -8.51
N ASP A 108 -1.43 14.00 -7.52
CA ASP A 108 -0.89 13.34 -6.34
C ASP A 108 -1.94 13.39 -5.23
N PHE A 109 -2.12 12.29 -4.53
CA PHE A 109 -3.18 12.09 -3.54
C PHE A 109 -2.57 12.00 -2.15
N GLU A 110 -3.16 12.74 -1.22
CA GLU A 110 -2.78 12.72 0.19
C GLU A 110 -4.01 12.40 1.06
N PHE A 111 -3.93 11.29 1.78
CA PHE A 111 -4.83 10.93 2.88
C PHE A 111 -4.18 9.81 3.68
N ALA A 112 -3.05 10.14 4.33
CA ALA A 112 -2.20 9.20 5.07
C ALA A 112 -2.08 7.86 4.30
N CYS A 113 -2.14 6.73 5.00
CA CYS A 113 -2.01 5.39 4.42
C CYS A 113 -3.17 4.95 3.49
N LYS A 114 -4.26 5.72 3.36
CA LYS A 114 -5.40 5.42 2.47
C LYS A 114 -5.26 6.08 1.08
N ALA A 115 -4.28 6.96 0.88
CA ALA A 115 -4.12 7.71 -0.36
C ALA A 115 -4.12 6.82 -1.63
N GLY A 116 -3.44 5.67 -1.58
CA GLY A 116 -3.38 4.71 -2.69
C GLY A 116 -4.75 4.09 -3.04
N THR A 117 -5.63 3.86 -2.07
CA THR A 117 -6.97 3.32 -2.33
C THR A 117 -7.95 4.39 -2.80
N ALA A 118 -7.79 5.64 -2.36
CA ALA A 118 -8.53 6.77 -2.92
C ALA A 118 -8.22 6.96 -4.42
N ALA A 119 -6.96 6.73 -4.83
CA ALA A 119 -6.58 6.71 -6.24
C ALA A 119 -7.32 5.60 -7.01
N ILE A 120 -7.46 4.39 -6.44
CA ILE A 120 -8.23 3.29 -7.06
C ILE A 120 -9.69 3.69 -7.27
N GLN A 121 -10.37 4.21 -6.24
CA GLN A 121 -11.77 4.65 -6.35
C GLN A 121 -11.95 5.75 -7.40
N THR A 122 -11.00 6.68 -7.50
CA THR A 122 -11.05 7.76 -8.49
C THR A 122 -10.89 7.20 -9.91
N CYS A 123 -9.93 6.31 -10.14
CA CYS A 123 -9.79 5.62 -11.42
C CYS A 123 -11.05 4.80 -11.76
N MET A 124 -11.70 4.16 -10.78
CA MET A 124 -12.96 3.46 -11.00
C MET A 124 -14.06 4.40 -11.50
N GLY A 125 -14.18 5.60 -10.91
CA GLY A 125 -15.16 6.60 -11.32
C GLY A 125 -14.92 7.10 -12.76
N LEU A 126 -13.67 7.40 -13.12
CA LEU A 126 -13.32 7.87 -14.47
C LEU A 126 -13.54 6.79 -15.54
N VAL A 127 -13.17 5.54 -15.24
CA VAL A 127 -13.38 4.42 -16.18
C VAL A 127 -14.87 4.09 -16.27
N GLY A 128 -15.57 4.02 -15.14
CA GLY A 128 -16.99 3.65 -15.09
C GLY A 128 -17.92 4.66 -15.75
N SER A 129 -17.54 5.94 -15.75
CA SER A 129 -18.23 7.02 -16.48
C SER A 129 -17.88 7.08 -17.97
N GLY A 130 -16.84 6.36 -18.41
CA GLY A 130 -16.34 6.39 -19.78
C GLY A 130 -15.47 7.60 -20.13
N MET A 131 -15.06 8.41 -19.14
CA MET A 131 -14.16 9.55 -19.35
C MET A 131 -12.75 9.13 -19.77
N VAL A 132 -12.28 7.97 -19.29
CA VAL A 132 -10.99 7.38 -19.68
C VAL A 132 -11.15 5.88 -19.97
N LYS A 133 -10.31 5.34 -20.86
CA LYS A 133 -10.29 3.90 -21.13
C LYS A 133 -9.62 3.12 -20.00
N TYR A 134 -8.46 3.61 -19.57
CA TYR A 134 -7.71 3.08 -18.44
C TYR A 134 -7.28 4.20 -17.49
N GLY A 135 -7.26 3.89 -16.20
CA GLY A 135 -6.63 4.72 -15.17
C GLY A 135 -5.60 3.91 -14.39
N VAL A 136 -4.49 4.53 -13.99
CA VAL A 136 -3.48 3.91 -13.14
C VAL A 136 -3.57 4.52 -11.75
N ALA A 137 -3.83 3.67 -10.76
CA ALA A 137 -3.79 4.04 -9.36
C ALA A 137 -2.55 3.44 -8.70
N ILE A 138 -1.76 4.27 -8.03
CA ILE A 138 -0.52 3.88 -7.36
C ILE A 138 -0.61 4.22 -5.89
N GLY A 139 -0.27 3.28 -5.03
CA GLY A 139 0.00 3.53 -3.61
C GLY A 139 1.45 3.19 -3.32
N ALA A 140 2.23 4.18 -2.86
CA ALA A 140 3.64 3.99 -2.57
C ALA A 140 4.11 4.95 -1.47
N ASP A 141 5.04 4.51 -0.63
CA ASP A 141 5.68 5.39 0.35
C ASP A 141 7.12 5.00 0.61
N THR A 142 7.88 5.99 1.08
CA THR A 142 9.10 5.80 1.86
C THR A 142 8.88 6.39 3.25
N SER A 143 8.12 5.68 4.06
CA SER A 143 7.60 6.14 5.35
C SER A 143 8.69 6.60 6.32
N GLN A 144 8.36 7.58 7.15
CA GLN A 144 9.28 8.18 8.12
C GLN A 144 8.89 7.80 9.55
N GLY A 145 9.76 7.06 10.23
CA GLY A 145 9.69 6.84 11.68
C GLY A 145 10.74 7.68 12.38
N ALA A 146 10.35 8.43 13.42
CA ALA A 146 11.29 9.24 14.21
C ALA A 146 12.34 8.34 14.88
N PRO A 147 13.64 8.71 14.86
CA PRO A 147 14.68 7.99 15.60
C PRO A 147 14.29 7.83 17.09
N GLY A 148 14.27 6.59 17.59
CA GLY A 148 13.93 6.28 18.99
C GLY A 148 12.43 6.11 19.27
N ASP A 149 11.57 6.36 18.28
CA ASP A 149 10.12 6.13 18.39
C ASP A 149 9.74 4.69 17.96
N PRO A 150 8.69 4.07 18.54
CA PRO A 150 8.22 2.76 18.11
C PRO A 150 7.88 2.64 16.61
N LEU A 151 7.46 3.73 15.94
CA LEU A 151 7.25 3.75 14.49
C LEU A 151 8.52 3.49 13.71
N GLU A 152 9.70 3.71 14.28
CA GLU A 152 10.97 3.36 13.64
C GLU A 152 11.07 1.87 13.32
N TYR A 153 10.38 1.00 14.08
CA TYR A 153 10.41 -0.45 13.85
C TYR A 153 9.48 -0.89 12.72
N SER A 154 8.48 -0.09 12.36
CA SER A 154 7.50 -0.42 11.31
C SER A 154 7.64 0.40 10.04
N ALA A 155 7.97 1.70 10.10
CA ALA A 155 8.00 2.59 8.94
C ALA A 155 8.99 2.12 7.87
N SER A 156 8.50 1.79 6.68
CA SER A 156 9.26 1.13 5.63
C SER A 156 9.03 1.73 4.25
N ALA A 157 9.39 1.02 3.18
CA ALA A 157 9.21 1.50 1.82
C ALA A 157 8.72 0.42 0.84
N GLY A 158 7.89 0.84 -0.11
CA GLY A 158 7.37 -0.02 -1.16
C GLY A 158 6.06 0.52 -1.72
N GLY A 159 5.59 -0.09 -2.80
CA GLY A 159 4.36 0.33 -3.44
C GLY A 159 3.85 -0.63 -4.50
N ALA A 160 2.61 -0.42 -4.92
CA ALA A 160 1.99 -1.15 -6.00
C ALA A 160 1.14 -0.23 -6.89
N ALA A 161 1.05 -0.59 -8.17
CA ALA A 161 0.29 0.09 -9.20
C ALA A 161 -0.79 -0.85 -9.75
N PHE A 162 -1.99 -0.30 -9.98
CA PHE A 162 -3.14 -1.02 -10.54
C PHE A 162 -3.64 -0.31 -11.78
N LEU A 163 -3.77 -1.06 -12.88
CA LEU A 163 -4.42 -0.62 -14.10
C LEU A 163 -5.91 -0.92 -13.97
N ILE A 164 -6.72 0.13 -13.82
CA ILE A 164 -8.18 0.04 -13.74
C ILE A 164 -8.77 0.21 -15.14
N GLY A 165 -9.73 -0.63 -15.49
CA GLY A 165 -10.40 -0.62 -16.79
C GLY A 165 -11.78 -1.29 -16.72
N SER A 166 -12.47 -1.38 -17.87
CA SER A 166 -13.79 -2.00 -18.00
C SER A 166 -13.82 -3.25 -18.88
N GLN A 167 -12.68 -3.61 -19.48
CA GLN A 167 -12.53 -4.75 -20.37
C GLN A 167 -11.28 -5.56 -20.01
N LYS A 168 -11.29 -6.85 -20.37
CA LYS A 168 -10.18 -7.79 -20.09
C LYS A 168 -9.77 -7.82 -18.61
N LEU A 169 -10.74 -7.63 -17.72
CA LEU A 169 -10.52 -7.64 -16.27
C LEU A 169 -9.85 -8.94 -15.85
N ILE A 170 -8.91 -8.85 -14.90
CA ILE A 170 -8.40 -9.97 -14.12
C ILE A 170 -9.17 -10.13 -12.82
N ALA A 171 -9.69 -9.02 -12.29
CA ALA A 171 -10.52 -8.99 -11.10
C ALA A 171 -11.56 -7.88 -11.26
N LYS A 172 -12.82 -8.20 -11.02
CA LYS A 172 -13.93 -7.25 -11.01
C LYS A 172 -14.05 -6.66 -9.62
N ILE A 173 -14.21 -5.33 -9.52
CA ILE A 173 -14.54 -4.69 -8.25
C ILE A 173 -16.07 -4.64 -8.18
N ASN A 174 -16.66 -5.45 -7.32
CA ASN A 174 -18.11 -5.61 -7.18
C ASN A 174 -18.70 -4.39 -6.47
N HIS A 175 -18.08 -4.00 -5.36
CA HIS A 175 -18.53 -2.91 -4.51
C HIS A 175 -17.31 -2.19 -3.92
N THR A 176 -17.49 -0.91 -3.61
CA THR A 176 -16.56 -0.14 -2.79
C THR A 176 -17.33 0.76 -1.82
N SER A 177 -16.77 0.97 -0.64
CA SER A 177 -17.35 1.84 0.38
C SER A 177 -16.24 2.58 1.14
N SER A 178 -16.57 3.75 1.69
CA SER A 178 -15.66 4.50 2.53
C SER A 178 -16.34 4.95 3.82
N TYR A 179 -15.60 4.91 4.93
CA TYR A 179 -16.02 5.42 6.24
C TYR A 179 -15.00 6.45 6.70
N THR A 180 -15.40 7.72 6.85
CA THR A 180 -14.48 8.85 7.11
C THR A 180 -15.01 9.73 8.22
N THR A 181 -14.15 10.12 9.16
CA THR A 181 -14.44 11.10 10.21
C THR A 181 -13.22 12.00 10.44
N ASP A 182 -13.40 13.13 11.13
CA ASP A 182 -12.26 13.90 11.66
C ASP A 182 -11.79 13.24 12.97
N THR A 183 -10.61 12.62 12.94
CA THR A 183 -10.00 11.93 14.09
C THR A 183 -8.51 12.26 14.13
N PRO A 184 -8.04 13.01 15.14
CA PRO A 184 -6.64 13.45 15.23
C PRO A 184 -5.76 12.35 15.85
N ASP A 185 -5.58 11.22 15.16
CA ASP A 185 -4.80 10.10 15.68
C ASP A 185 -3.32 10.12 15.29
N PHE A 186 -3.02 10.55 14.06
CA PHE A 186 -1.66 10.68 13.52
C PHE A 186 -1.65 11.77 12.46
N TRP A 187 -0.62 12.61 12.46
CA TRP A 187 -0.44 13.72 11.51
C TRP A 187 1.03 14.12 11.37
N ARG A 188 1.36 14.82 10.28
CA ARG A 188 2.65 15.51 10.13
C ARG A 188 2.38 16.96 9.74
N ARG A 189 2.92 17.91 10.52
CA ARG A 189 2.84 19.33 10.21
C ARG A 189 3.88 19.70 9.16
N GLU A 190 3.57 20.70 8.33
CA GLU A 190 4.54 21.28 7.39
C GLU A 190 5.84 21.67 8.10
N GLY A 191 6.98 21.40 7.45
CA GLY A 191 8.32 21.62 8.00
C GLY A 191 8.77 20.63 9.09
N GLN A 192 7.93 19.69 9.54
CA GLN A 192 8.35 18.65 10.48
C GLN A 192 8.86 17.41 9.75
N PRO A 193 10.05 16.88 10.10
CA PRO A 193 10.63 15.72 9.42
C PRO A 193 9.94 14.40 9.76
N TYR A 194 9.25 14.34 10.90
CA TYR A 194 8.59 13.14 11.41
C TYR A 194 7.15 13.45 11.85
N PRO A 195 6.24 12.46 11.77
CA PRO A 195 4.87 12.62 12.23
C PRO A 195 4.77 12.65 13.77
N SER A 196 3.62 13.09 14.26
CA SER A 196 3.17 12.97 15.66
C SER A 196 1.95 12.05 15.72
N HIS A 197 1.72 11.42 16.87
CA HIS A 197 0.57 10.53 17.06
C HIS A 197 0.12 10.45 18.52
N GLU A 198 -1.16 10.12 18.73
CA GLU A 198 -1.80 10.03 20.06
C GLU A 198 -1.67 8.62 20.69
N GLY A 199 -0.53 7.96 20.44
CA GLY A 199 -0.20 6.65 21.00
C GLY A 199 -1.34 5.62 20.90
N ARG A 200 -1.90 5.20 22.05
CA ARG A 200 -2.98 4.19 22.12
C ARG A 200 -4.27 4.62 21.40
N PHE A 201 -4.51 5.93 21.23
CA PHE A 201 -5.68 6.46 20.54
C PHE A 201 -5.69 6.09 19.04
N THR A 202 -4.54 5.80 18.45
CA THR A 202 -4.42 5.25 17.08
C THR A 202 -5.07 3.87 16.90
N GLY A 203 -5.29 3.15 18.01
CA GLY A 203 -5.91 1.82 18.02
C GLY A 203 -7.43 1.89 17.94
N GLU A 204 -8.11 1.68 19.07
CA GLU A 204 -9.57 1.48 19.12
C GLU A 204 -10.38 2.65 18.53
N PRO A 205 -10.12 3.91 18.95
CA PRO A 205 -10.91 5.05 18.49
C PRO A 205 -10.71 5.40 17.01
N ALA A 206 -9.57 5.00 16.42
CA ALA A 206 -9.19 5.34 15.07
C ALA A 206 -9.19 4.09 14.17
N TYR A 207 -8.09 3.34 14.11
CA TYR A 207 -7.94 2.20 13.19
C TYR A 207 -9.07 1.15 13.30
N PHE A 208 -9.37 0.63 14.50
CA PHE A 208 -10.37 -0.44 14.64
C PHE A 208 -11.78 0.08 14.35
N LYS A 209 -12.15 1.25 14.88
CA LYS A 209 -13.44 1.90 14.61
C LYS A 209 -13.71 2.00 13.10
N HIS A 210 -12.78 2.58 12.35
CA HIS A 210 -13.00 2.89 10.93
C HIS A 210 -13.01 1.62 10.07
N ILE A 211 -12.06 0.71 10.28
CA ILE A 211 -11.99 -0.53 9.51
C ILE A 211 -13.20 -1.42 9.78
N ILE A 212 -13.60 -1.61 11.05
CA ILE A 212 -14.71 -2.50 11.39
C ILE A 212 -16.04 -1.92 10.89
N ALA A 213 -16.24 -0.61 11.04
CA ALA A 213 -17.44 0.05 10.53
C ALA A 213 -17.53 -0.11 9.00
N ASN A 214 -16.45 0.20 8.27
CA ASN A 214 -16.47 0.09 6.82
C ASN A 214 -16.60 -1.35 6.32
N ALA A 215 -15.93 -2.31 6.97
CA ALA A 215 -16.05 -3.73 6.63
C ALA A 215 -17.48 -4.25 6.79
N LYS A 216 -18.17 -3.86 7.87
CA LYS A 216 -19.58 -4.21 8.08
C LYS A 216 -20.47 -3.59 7.00
N SER A 217 -20.31 -2.29 6.71
CA SER A 217 -21.07 -1.60 5.66
C SER A 217 -20.82 -2.20 4.27
N LEU A 218 -19.58 -2.55 3.94
CA LEU A 218 -19.23 -3.21 2.69
C LEU A 218 -19.89 -4.59 2.59
N MET A 219 -19.82 -5.40 3.65
CA MET A 219 -20.45 -6.73 3.68
C MET A 219 -21.97 -6.65 3.58
N GLU A 220 -22.60 -5.65 4.21
CA GLU A 220 -24.04 -5.40 4.09
C GLU A 220 -24.43 -5.04 2.65
N MET A 221 -23.70 -4.11 2.02
CA MET A 221 -23.90 -3.74 0.61
C MET A 221 -23.73 -4.94 -0.32
N ALA A 222 -22.69 -5.73 -0.08
CA ALA A 222 -22.34 -6.92 -0.85
C ALA A 222 -23.20 -8.15 -0.52
N LYS A 223 -24.10 -8.06 0.48
CA LYS A 223 -24.89 -9.16 1.05
C LYS A 223 -24.04 -10.41 1.31
N SER A 224 -22.89 -10.20 1.92
CA SER A 224 -21.86 -11.22 2.18
C SER A 224 -21.53 -11.31 3.66
N LYS A 225 -20.86 -12.39 4.04
CA LYS A 225 -20.26 -12.62 5.36
C LYS A 225 -18.78 -13.00 5.20
N PRO A 226 -17.96 -12.99 6.27
CA PRO A 226 -16.53 -13.27 6.18
C PRO A 226 -16.20 -14.58 5.47
N GLU A 227 -17.02 -15.62 5.64
CA GLU A 227 -16.80 -16.94 5.05
C GLU A 227 -17.04 -16.98 3.52
N ASP A 228 -17.62 -15.92 2.94
CA ASP A 228 -17.83 -15.82 1.49
C ASP A 228 -16.60 -15.25 0.74
N TYR A 229 -15.55 -14.87 1.47
CA TYR A 229 -14.30 -14.36 0.92
C TYR A 229 -13.22 -15.44 1.00
N ASP A 230 -12.46 -15.65 -0.05
CA ASP A 230 -11.30 -16.56 -0.04
C ASP A 230 -10.08 -15.86 0.58
N TYR A 231 -9.98 -14.53 0.40
CA TYR A 231 -8.91 -13.72 0.95
C TYR A 231 -9.40 -12.41 1.56
N ALA A 232 -8.66 -11.91 2.54
CA ALA A 232 -8.83 -10.56 3.07
C ALA A 232 -7.48 -9.89 3.29
N VAL A 233 -7.40 -8.59 3.00
CA VAL A 233 -6.26 -7.74 3.33
C VAL A 233 -6.75 -6.49 4.05
N PHE A 234 -6.26 -6.30 5.27
CA PHE A 234 -6.51 -5.10 6.08
C PHE A 234 -5.24 -4.25 6.13
N HIS A 235 -5.38 -2.94 6.34
CA HIS A 235 -4.23 -2.09 6.61
C HIS A 235 -3.43 -2.66 7.79
N GLN A 236 -2.10 -2.65 7.70
CA GLN A 236 -1.23 -3.42 8.57
C GLN A 236 -0.11 -2.53 9.13
N PRO A 237 -0.42 -1.60 10.06
CA PRO A 237 0.59 -0.72 10.66
C PRO A 237 1.62 -1.48 11.51
N ASN A 238 1.24 -2.68 11.95
CA ASN A 238 2.07 -3.72 12.55
C ASN A 238 1.44 -5.09 12.19
N GLY A 239 2.07 -6.20 12.55
CA GLY A 239 1.55 -7.53 12.24
C GLY A 239 0.34 -7.95 13.09
N LYS A 240 0.06 -7.31 14.22
CA LYS A 240 -1.02 -7.72 15.16
C LYS A 240 -2.38 -7.09 14.87
N PHE A 241 -2.40 -5.83 14.46
CA PHE A 241 -3.62 -5.08 14.16
C PHE A 241 -4.51 -5.74 13.09
N PRO A 242 -3.98 -6.16 11.92
CA PRO A 242 -4.79 -6.84 10.90
C PRO A 242 -5.34 -8.18 11.41
N LEU A 243 -4.53 -8.99 12.12
CA LEU A 243 -4.98 -10.25 12.73
C LEU A 243 -6.14 -10.03 13.71
N ARG A 244 -6.04 -8.98 14.53
CA ARG A 244 -7.07 -8.64 15.52
C ARG A 244 -8.38 -8.19 14.86
N VAL A 245 -8.31 -7.32 13.85
CA VAL A 245 -9.50 -6.93 13.06
C VAL A 245 -10.13 -8.14 12.39
N ALA A 246 -9.33 -8.96 11.72
CA ALA A 246 -9.80 -10.15 11.02
C ALA A 246 -10.60 -11.05 11.96
N LYS A 247 -10.02 -11.36 13.13
CA LYS A 247 -10.68 -12.14 14.18
C LYS A 247 -11.99 -11.50 14.68
N GLN A 248 -12.02 -10.18 14.89
CA GLN A 248 -13.22 -9.48 15.35
C GLN A 248 -14.34 -9.45 14.29
N LEU A 249 -13.96 -9.45 13.01
CA LEU A 249 -14.91 -9.48 11.90
C LEU A 249 -15.37 -10.90 11.56
N GLY A 250 -14.63 -11.94 11.95
CA GLY A 250 -14.95 -13.35 11.69
C GLY A 250 -14.11 -14.01 10.58
N PHE A 251 -13.04 -13.35 10.12
CA PHE A 251 -12.10 -13.96 9.17
C PHE A 251 -11.12 -14.90 9.90
N THR A 252 -10.70 -15.95 9.19
CA THR A 252 -9.66 -16.90 9.62
C THR A 252 -8.25 -16.37 9.32
N GLU A 253 -7.24 -16.98 9.93
CA GLU A 253 -5.83 -16.64 9.65
C GLU A 253 -5.43 -16.98 8.21
N ASP A 254 -5.93 -18.10 7.67
CA ASP A 254 -5.65 -18.51 6.28
C ASP A 254 -6.13 -17.48 5.25
N GLN A 255 -7.28 -16.84 5.48
CA GLN A 255 -7.82 -15.82 4.58
C GLN A 255 -6.91 -14.58 4.50
N ILE A 256 -6.15 -14.28 5.55
CA ILE A 256 -5.34 -13.06 5.65
C ILE A 256 -3.85 -13.29 5.47
N GLU A 257 -3.37 -14.53 5.61
CA GLU A 257 -1.94 -14.88 5.61
C GLU A 257 -1.22 -14.34 4.38
N VAL A 258 -1.80 -14.53 3.19
CA VAL A 258 -1.20 -14.12 1.92
C VAL A 258 -1.03 -12.59 1.82
N GLY A 259 -1.99 -11.84 2.35
CA GLY A 259 -1.97 -10.37 2.33
C GLY A 259 -1.14 -9.74 3.45
N LEU A 260 -0.72 -10.52 4.45
CA LEU A 260 -0.01 -10.05 5.64
C LEU A 260 1.51 -9.97 5.38
N LEU A 261 1.99 -8.79 4.98
CA LEU A 261 3.36 -8.54 4.56
C LEU A 261 4.18 -7.77 5.60
N THR A 262 3.54 -6.98 6.45
CA THR A 262 4.19 -6.14 7.47
C THR A 262 5.17 -6.89 8.37
N PRO A 263 4.96 -8.18 8.73
CA PRO A 263 5.97 -8.94 9.46
C PRO A 263 7.34 -9.00 8.77
N PHE A 264 7.40 -8.90 7.44
CA PHE A 264 8.62 -9.08 6.65
C PHE A 264 9.13 -7.80 6.01
N ILE A 265 8.24 -6.84 5.72
CA ILE A 265 8.59 -5.60 5.03
C ILE A 265 8.24 -4.32 5.80
N GLY A 266 7.60 -4.42 6.96
CA GLY A 266 7.11 -3.25 7.70
C GLY A 266 5.90 -2.59 7.03
N ASN A 267 5.47 -1.46 7.61
CA ASN A 267 4.36 -0.67 7.12
C ASN A 267 4.83 0.27 6.00
N THR A 268 4.38 0.00 4.77
CA THR A 268 4.60 0.81 3.56
C THR A 268 3.49 1.82 3.31
N TYR A 269 2.70 2.14 4.34
CA TYR A 269 1.72 3.22 4.36
C TYR A 269 0.75 3.17 3.17
N SER A 270 0.78 4.09 2.22
CA SER A 270 -0.12 4.10 1.07
C SER A 270 0.06 2.90 0.16
N GLY A 271 1.22 2.24 0.20
CA GLY A 271 1.51 0.99 -0.49
C GLY A 271 1.09 -0.27 0.28
N CYS A 272 0.63 -0.14 1.53
CA CYS A 272 0.38 -1.26 2.44
C CYS A 272 -0.67 -2.26 1.93
N VAL A 273 -1.90 -1.78 1.73
CA VAL A 273 -2.99 -2.62 1.18
C VAL A 273 -2.78 -2.92 -0.30
N PRO A 274 -2.32 -1.96 -1.14
CA PRO A 274 -1.90 -2.25 -2.52
C PRO A 274 -0.93 -3.43 -2.67
N LEU A 275 0.10 -3.53 -1.84
CA LEU A 275 1.06 -4.64 -1.86
C LEU A 275 0.42 -5.96 -1.41
N GLY A 276 -0.38 -5.94 -0.33
CA GLY A 276 -1.07 -7.15 0.13
C GLY A 276 -2.09 -7.68 -0.89
N LEU A 277 -2.84 -6.79 -1.54
CA LEU A 277 -3.72 -7.15 -2.65
C LEU A 277 -2.95 -7.73 -3.84
N SER A 278 -1.78 -7.16 -4.16
CA SER A 278 -0.90 -7.69 -5.21
C SER A 278 -0.40 -9.10 -4.88
N ALA A 279 -0.04 -9.37 -3.62
CA ALA A 279 0.38 -10.70 -3.16
C ALA A 279 -0.76 -11.73 -3.29
N ILE A 280 -1.99 -11.33 -2.95
CA ILE A 280 -3.19 -12.16 -3.14
C ILE A 280 -3.39 -12.45 -4.64
N LEU A 281 -3.33 -11.45 -5.51
CA LEU A 281 -3.52 -11.62 -6.95
C LEU A 281 -2.41 -12.47 -7.62
N ASP A 282 -1.23 -12.60 -7.01
CA ASP A 282 -0.18 -13.49 -7.52
C ASP A 282 -0.63 -14.96 -7.42
N VAL A 283 -1.35 -15.34 -6.36
CA VAL A 283 -1.76 -16.73 -6.09
C VAL A 283 -3.24 -17.04 -6.39
N ALA A 284 -4.10 -16.03 -6.41
CA ALA A 284 -5.53 -16.21 -6.55
C ALA A 284 -5.95 -16.83 -7.91
N LYS A 285 -7.05 -17.57 -7.87
CA LYS A 285 -7.67 -18.34 -8.94
C LYS A 285 -8.99 -17.71 -9.37
N PRO A 286 -9.50 -18.03 -10.57
CA PRO A 286 -10.80 -17.54 -11.01
C PRO A 286 -11.93 -17.88 -10.03
N ASN A 287 -12.85 -16.93 -9.87
CA ASN A 287 -14.02 -16.94 -8.98
C ASN A 287 -13.73 -16.79 -7.49
N GLU A 288 -12.46 -16.74 -7.07
CA GLU A 288 -12.13 -16.42 -5.68
C GLU A 288 -12.46 -14.94 -5.38
N ARG A 289 -12.93 -14.67 -4.17
CA ARG A 289 -13.41 -13.37 -3.71
C ARG A 289 -12.46 -12.78 -2.66
N ILE A 290 -12.18 -11.49 -2.75
CA ILE A 290 -11.18 -10.79 -1.95
C ILE A 290 -11.82 -9.58 -1.29
N MET A 291 -11.62 -9.42 0.01
CA MET A 291 -11.86 -8.16 0.72
C MET A 291 -10.55 -7.38 0.82
N ALA A 292 -10.53 -6.12 0.38
CA ALA A 292 -9.41 -5.22 0.64
C ALA A 292 -9.90 -4.00 1.43
N MET A 293 -9.23 -3.69 2.54
CA MET A 293 -9.69 -2.69 3.50
C MET A 293 -8.51 -1.82 3.97
N ALA A 294 -8.38 -0.64 3.38
CA ALA A 294 -7.37 0.33 3.76
C ALA A 294 -7.85 1.23 4.90
N TYR A 295 -6.89 1.84 5.59
CA TYR A 295 -7.09 2.85 6.61
C TYR A 295 -6.03 3.92 6.41
N GLY A 296 -6.40 5.17 6.62
CA GLY A 296 -5.48 6.29 6.77
C GLY A 296 -5.93 7.14 7.94
N SER A 297 -4.97 7.54 8.77
CA SER A 297 -5.19 8.45 9.88
C SER A 297 -5.70 9.82 9.44
N GLY A 298 -6.39 10.52 10.35
CA GLY A 298 -7.07 11.80 10.09
C GLY A 298 -8.61 11.83 10.14
N ALA A 299 -9.42 10.79 9.91
CA ALA A 299 -9.16 9.41 9.55
C ALA A 299 -10.25 8.84 8.60
N GLY A 300 -9.89 7.84 7.80
CA GLY A 300 -10.82 7.19 6.89
C GLY A 300 -10.39 5.78 6.49
N ALA A 301 -11.36 4.95 6.14
CA ALA A 301 -11.14 3.61 5.60
C ALA A 301 -11.82 3.46 4.24
N ASP A 302 -11.14 2.82 3.28
CA ASP A 302 -11.69 2.44 1.98
C ASP A 302 -11.77 0.92 1.88
N GLY A 303 -12.89 0.41 1.40
CA GLY A 303 -13.19 -1.01 1.31
C GLY A 303 -13.49 -1.40 -0.13
N PHE A 304 -13.07 -2.59 -0.53
CA PHE A 304 -13.31 -3.16 -1.84
C PHE A 304 -13.71 -4.63 -1.70
N ASP A 305 -14.82 -4.99 -2.34
CA ASP A 305 -15.25 -6.36 -2.57
C ASP A 305 -14.89 -6.71 -4.01
N ILE A 306 -14.00 -7.68 -4.19
CA ILE A 306 -13.37 -7.98 -5.47
C ILE A 306 -13.58 -9.45 -5.80
N THR A 307 -13.97 -9.76 -7.04
CA THR A 307 -14.01 -11.15 -7.54
C THR A 307 -12.99 -11.35 -8.65
N VAL A 308 -12.09 -12.32 -8.48
CA VAL A 308 -11.13 -12.70 -9.49
C VAL A 308 -11.86 -13.34 -10.67
N THR A 309 -11.56 -12.89 -11.88
CA THR A 309 -12.20 -13.39 -13.09
C THR A 309 -11.32 -14.45 -13.78
N PRO A 310 -11.85 -15.20 -14.76
CA PRO A 310 -11.03 -16.04 -15.62
C PRO A 310 -9.90 -15.30 -16.35
N GLY A 311 -9.97 -13.96 -16.47
CA GLY A 311 -8.94 -13.15 -17.11
C GLY A 311 -7.59 -13.17 -16.40
N ILE A 312 -7.53 -13.51 -15.10
CA ILE A 312 -6.27 -13.66 -14.35
C ILE A 312 -5.32 -14.70 -14.97
N LYS A 313 -5.85 -15.66 -15.75
CA LYS A 313 -5.05 -16.66 -16.47
C LYS A 313 -4.40 -16.12 -17.75
N ARG A 314 -4.84 -14.95 -18.25
CA ARG A 314 -4.34 -14.36 -19.51
C ARG A 314 -3.22 -13.35 -19.31
N ILE A 315 -2.99 -12.86 -18.08
CA ILE A 315 -1.88 -11.95 -17.82
C ILE A 315 -0.55 -12.70 -17.82
N ARG A 316 0.50 -12.00 -18.24
CA ARG A 316 1.86 -12.52 -18.24
C ARG A 316 2.44 -12.46 -16.81
N LYS A 317 1.91 -13.28 -15.88
CA LYS A 317 2.30 -13.24 -14.45
C LYS A 317 3.83 -13.28 -14.27
N THR A 318 4.54 -14.06 -15.07
CA THR A 318 6.02 -14.23 -15.02
C THR A 318 6.81 -13.11 -15.70
N ALA A 319 6.17 -12.14 -16.36
CA ALA A 319 6.87 -11.02 -17.00
C ALA A 319 7.32 -9.93 -16.01
N ALA A 320 6.89 -10.01 -14.76
CA ALA A 320 7.30 -9.15 -13.66
C ALA A 320 7.39 -9.99 -12.38
N PRO A 321 8.22 -9.60 -11.40
CA PRO A 321 8.33 -10.35 -10.15
C PRO A 321 7.01 -10.37 -9.40
N THR A 322 6.78 -11.45 -8.66
CA THR A 322 5.74 -11.59 -7.65
C THR A 322 6.12 -10.82 -6.38
N VAL A 323 5.14 -10.51 -5.53
CA VAL A 323 5.42 -9.87 -4.23
C VAL A 323 6.31 -10.76 -3.38
N ARG A 324 6.12 -12.09 -3.42
CA ARG A 324 6.97 -13.04 -2.70
C ARG A 324 8.44 -12.96 -3.13
N GLU A 325 8.70 -12.96 -4.43
CA GLU A 325 10.07 -12.81 -4.97
C GLU A 325 10.71 -11.46 -4.56
N LEU A 326 9.92 -10.38 -4.52
CA LEU A 326 10.37 -9.06 -4.05
C LEU A 326 10.69 -9.06 -2.54
N VAL A 327 9.90 -9.77 -1.73
CA VAL A 327 10.15 -9.95 -0.28
C VAL A 327 11.42 -10.76 -0.04
N GLU A 328 11.62 -11.83 -0.82
CA GLU A 328 12.76 -12.75 -0.72
C GLU A 328 14.07 -12.15 -1.27
N ASN A 329 14.00 -11.23 -2.24
CA ASN A 329 15.14 -10.47 -2.75
C ASN A 329 15.59 -9.37 -1.77
N LYS A 330 16.12 -9.80 -0.62
CA LYS A 330 16.51 -8.92 0.48
C LYS A 330 18.01 -8.92 0.80
N LYS A 331 18.49 -7.78 1.26
CA LYS A 331 19.85 -7.58 1.80
C LYS A 331 19.78 -6.85 3.13
N PHE A 332 20.20 -7.50 4.21
CA PHE A 332 20.21 -6.88 5.54
C PHE A 332 21.31 -5.83 5.68
N ILE A 333 21.02 -4.78 6.46
CA ILE A 333 21.92 -3.69 6.82
C ILE A 333 21.83 -3.39 8.32
N ASP A 334 22.88 -2.76 8.85
CA ASP A 334 22.96 -2.28 10.23
C ASP A 334 22.28 -0.91 10.40
N TYR A 335 22.15 -0.45 11.66
CA TYR A 335 21.54 0.85 11.95
C TYR A 335 22.34 2.03 11.37
N ALA A 336 23.67 1.97 11.36
CA ALA A 336 24.50 3.05 10.82
C ALA A 336 24.25 3.26 9.32
N THR A 337 24.19 2.18 8.55
CA THR A 337 23.87 2.23 7.11
C THR A 337 22.43 2.68 6.89
N TYR A 338 21.48 2.17 7.67
CA TYR A 338 20.07 2.58 7.62
C TYR A 338 19.90 4.08 7.90
N ALA A 339 20.51 4.60 8.98
CA ALA A 339 20.44 6.00 9.36
C ALA A 339 21.05 6.90 8.29
N LYS A 340 22.16 6.47 7.68
CA LYS A 340 22.77 7.15 6.52
C LYS A 340 21.83 7.16 5.32
N PHE A 341 21.26 6.03 4.94
CA PHE A 341 20.37 5.92 3.77
C PHE A 341 19.10 6.74 3.92
N ARG A 342 18.56 6.82 5.15
CA ARG A 342 17.34 7.58 5.44
C ARG A 342 17.58 9.04 5.83
N GLY A 343 18.80 9.55 5.67
CA GLY A 343 19.12 10.95 5.98
C GLY A 343 18.90 11.32 7.45
N LYS A 344 19.03 10.37 8.38
CA LYS A 344 18.81 10.57 9.83
C LYS A 344 20.01 11.15 10.55
N ILE A 345 21.15 11.24 9.88
CA ILE A 345 22.41 11.75 10.44
C ILE A 345 22.51 13.24 10.09
N LEU A 346 22.56 14.09 11.12
CA LEU A 346 22.81 15.52 10.95
C LEU A 346 24.25 15.73 10.46
N MET A 347 24.41 16.16 9.21
CA MET A 347 25.71 16.48 8.65
C MET A 347 26.12 17.91 9.02
N LYS A 348 27.37 18.10 9.42
CA LYS A 348 27.92 19.42 9.79
C LYS A 348 27.83 20.37 8.58
N GLY A 349 27.04 21.43 8.68
CA GLY A 349 26.92 22.49 7.65
C GLY A 349 25.59 22.55 6.89
N VAL A 350 24.61 21.71 7.22
CA VAL A 350 23.23 21.82 6.72
C VAL A 350 22.38 22.35 7.87
N ILE A 351 22.13 23.67 7.89
CA ILE A 351 21.17 24.35 8.78
C ILE A 351 20.13 25.02 7.89
#